data_AF-A0A838V4S2-F1
#
_entry.id   AF-A0A838V4S2-F1
#
_cell.length_a   1.000
_cell.length_b   1.000
_cell.length_c   1.000
_cell.angle_alpha   90.00
_cell.angle_beta   90.00
_cell.angle_gamma   90.00
#
_symmetry.space_group_name_H-M   'P 1'
#
loop_
_entity.id
_entity.type
_entity.pdbx_description
1 polymer ?
#
loop_
_entity_poly.entity_id
_entity_poly.type
_entity_poly.pdbx_seq_one_letter_code
_entity_poly.pdbx_strand_id
1 'polypeptide(L)'
;MPHLPFPHSSQVDGELRELRCHMGSEHYRVLYRRSGRLFILLHAFPKTTGKLPPAEIKIAQKRWRTSRLGWMPNRASRRERQGVTPPRSLSVLLSLLAALLISSILGTVIGESNE
;
A
#
# COMPACT_ATOMS: atom_id res chain seq x y z
N MET A 1 -15.45 21.01 0.29
CA MET A 1 -15.03 19.96 1.26
C MET A 1 -13.70 20.38 1.88
N PRO A 2 -13.51 20.23 3.20
CA PRO A 2 -12.32 20.75 3.86
C PRO A 2 -11.07 19.95 3.49
N HIS A 3 -9.97 20.67 3.27
CA HIS A 3 -8.63 20.10 3.18
C HIS A 3 -8.06 19.95 4.59
N LEU A 4 -7.03 19.10 4.73
CA LEU A 4 -6.31 19.01 5.99
C LEU A 4 -5.64 20.37 6.28
N PRO A 5 -5.76 20.92 7.50
CA PRO A 5 -5.22 22.24 7.81
C PRO A 5 -3.68 22.21 7.91
N PHE A 6 -3.08 23.41 7.88
CA PHE A 6 -1.70 23.60 8.32
C PHE A 6 -1.57 23.17 9.79
N PRO A 7 -0.48 22.49 10.21
CA PRO A 7 0.77 22.25 9.47
C PRO A 7 0.78 20.96 8.65
N HIS A 8 -0.29 20.17 8.64
CA HIS A 8 -0.29 18.83 8.04
C HIS A 8 -0.37 18.86 6.50
N SER A 9 -0.99 19.89 5.94
CA SER A 9 -1.01 20.12 4.49
C SER A 9 -0.94 21.60 4.16
N SER A 10 -0.38 21.90 2.99
CA SER A 10 -0.47 23.22 2.36
C SER A 10 -0.66 23.09 0.86
N GLN A 11 -1.21 24.14 0.26
CA GLN A 11 -1.31 24.27 -1.19
C GLN A 11 0.08 24.51 -1.78
N VAL A 12 0.37 23.85 -2.90
CA VAL A 12 1.66 23.97 -3.60
C VAL A 12 1.47 24.75 -4.90
N ASP A 13 0.64 24.23 -5.79
CA ASP A 13 0.43 24.80 -7.13
C ASP A 13 -0.93 24.33 -7.69
N GLY A 14 -1.86 25.26 -7.87
CA GLY A 14 -3.24 24.94 -8.23
C GLY A 14 -3.86 23.93 -7.27
N GLU A 15 -4.29 22.77 -7.80
CA GLU A 15 -4.87 21.65 -7.04
C GLU A 15 -3.83 20.72 -6.41
N LEU A 16 -2.54 20.90 -6.71
CA LEU A 16 -1.47 20.12 -6.11
C LEU A 16 -1.24 20.57 -4.68
N ARG A 17 -1.23 19.61 -3.76
CA ARG A 17 -1.03 19.83 -2.34
C ARG A 17 0.08 18.95 -1.82
N GLU A 18 0.74 19.43 -0.77
CA GLU A 18 1.64 18.59 0.02
C GLU A 18 0.92 18.03 1.25
N LEU A 19 1.29 16.81 1.61
CA LEU A 19 1.00 16.18 2.88
C LEU A 19 2.35 15.99 3.59
N ARG A 20 2.44 16.44 4.83
CA ARG A 20 3.63 16.30 5.67
C ARG A 20 3.47 15.07 6.55
N CYS A 21 4.36 14.11 6.38
CA CYS A 21 4.34 12.84 7.09
C CYS A 21 5.65 12.63 7.86
N HIS A 22 5.58 11.82 8.91
CA HIS A 22 6.74 11.38 9.69
C HIS A 22 6.77 9.85 9.71
N MET A 23 7.95 9.27 9.56
CA MET A 23 8.19 7.84 9.68
C MET A 23 9.42 7.65 10.56
N GLY A 24 9.19 7.37 11.85
CA GLY A 24 10.26 7.41 12.85
C GLY A 24 10.88 8.80 12.95
N SER A 25 12.21 8.88 12.84
CA SER A 25 12.96 10.15 12.81
C SER A 25 12.92 10.85 11.44
N GLU A 26 12.45 10.17 10.39
CA GLU A 26 12.49 10.69 9.03
C GLU A 26 11.22 11.47 8.69
N HIS A 27 11.39 12.60 8.00
CA HIS A 27 10.30 13.45 7.56
C HIS A 27 10.10 13.26 6.06
N TYR A 28 8.86 13.08 5.64
CA TYR A 28 8.49 12.92 4.24
C TYR A 28 7.48 13.96 3.80
N ARG A 29 7.56 14.34 2.53
CA ARG A 29 6.52 15.10 1.84
C ARG A 29 5.89 14.23 0.77
N VAL A 30 4.57 14.14 0.79
CA VAL A 30 3.80 13.46 -0.24
C VAL A 30 3.00 14.49 -1.02
N LEU A 31 3.31 14.66 -2.29
CA LEU A 31 2.54 15.46 -3.21
C LEU A 31 1.33 14.66 -3.68
N TYR A 32 0.16 15.25 -3.51
CA TYR A 32 -1.11 14.62 -3.85
C TYR A 32 -2.06 15.59 -4.53
N ARG A 33 -3.04 15.03 -5.24
CA ARG A 33 -4.19 15.76 -5.76
C ARG A 33 -5.47 15.10 -5.31
N ARG A 34 -6.51 15.90 -5.15
CA ARG A 34 -7.85 15.40 -4.88
C ARG A 34 -8.63 15.26 -6.18
N SER A 35 -9.37 14.16 -6.33
CA SER A 35 -10.33 13.96 -7.41
C SER A 35 -11.62 13.36 -6.83
N GLY A 36 -12.65 14.20 -6.66
CA GLY A 36 -13.89 13.80 -5.98
C GLY A 36 -13.66 13.36 -4.54
N ARG A 37 -13.87 12.08 -4.24
CA ARG A 37 -13.63 11.44 -2.91
C ARG A 37 -12.27 10.74 -2.81
N LEU A 38 -11.44 10.80 -3.86
CA LEU A 38 -10.14 10.13 -3.90
C LEU A 38 -9.00 11.12 -3.65
N PHE A 39 -8.02 10.65 -2.89
CA PHE A 39 -6.70 11.25 -2.79
C PHE A 39 -5.74 10.43 -3.65
N ILE A 40 -5.13 11.09 -4.62
CA ILE A 40 -4.19 10.47 -5.54
C ILE A 40 -2.80 10.92 -5.09
N LEU A 41 -2.07 10.01 -4.44
CA LEU A 41 -0.70 10.22 -4.01
C LEU A 41 0.20 10.11 -5.24
N LEU A 42 0.83 11.21 -5.63
CA LEU A 42 1.58 11.28 -6.89
C LEU A 42 3.07 11.00 -6.67
N HIS A 43 3.64 11.60 -5.64
CA HIS A 43 5.08 11.55 -5.43
C HIS A 43 5.43 11.76 -3.97
N ALA A 44 6.27 10.89 -3.41
CA ALA A 44 6.74 10.95 -2.03
C ALA A 44 8.26 11.04 -2.02
N PHE A 45 8.80 11.90 -1.17
CA PHE A 45 10.25 12.11 -1.06
C PHE A 45 10.61 12.59 0.36
N PRO A 46 11.84 12.32 0.82
CA PRO A 46 12.31 12.79 2.12
C PRO A 46 12.42 14.31 2.13
N LYS A 47 12.08 14.92 3.27
CA LYS A 47 12.21 16.36 3.50
C LYS A 47 13.69 16.68 3.75
N THR A 48 14.40 16.98 2.67
CA THR A 48 15.80 17.45 2.74
C THR A 48 15.92 18.95 2.97
N THR A 49 14.94 19.74 2.50
CA THR A 49 15.00 21.21 2.52
C THR A 49 13.70 21.85 3.01
N GLY A 50 13.79 23.09 3.49
CA GLY A 50 12.65 23.86 3.99
C GLY A 50 11.61 24.17 2.91
N LYS A 51 12.05 24.59 1.72
CA LYS A 51 11.16 24.85 0.56
C LYS A 51 10.92 23.58 -0.23
N LEU A 52 9.86 23.57 -1.03
CA LEU A 52 9.56 22.45 -1.92
C LEU A 52 10.42 22.55 -3.19
N PRO A 53 11.25 21.55 -3.53
CA PRO A 53 12.08 21.64 -4.73
C PRO A 53 11.23 21.60 -6.02
N PRO A 54 11.51 22.46 -7.01
CA PRO A 54 10.74 22.48 -8.26
C PRO A 54 10.78 21.16 -9.06
N ALA A 55 11.85 20.38 -8.91
CA ALA A 55 11.99 19.08 -9.55
C ALA A 55 10.90 18.09 -9.09
N GLU A 56 10.60 18.06 -7.79
CA GLU A 56 9.59 17.16 -7.22
C GLU A 56 8.17 17.54 -7.66
N ILE A 57 7.91 18.84 -7.79
CA ILE A 57 6.67 19.37 -8.36
C ILE A 57 6.50 18.88 -9.81
N LYS A 58 7.55 19.02 -10.63
CA LYS A 58 7.54 18.56 -12.03
C LYS A 58 7.27 17.06 -12.14
N ILE A 59 7.88 16.25 -11.28
CA ILE A 59 7.64 14.80 -11.22
C ILE A 59 6.17 14.51 -10.89
N ALA A 60 5.62 15.16 -9.86
CA ALA A 60 4.21 14.98 -9.48
C ALA A 60 3.24 15.39 -10.60
N GLN A 61 3.49 16.53 -11.26
CA GLN A 61 2.68 16.99 -12.40
C GLN A 61 2.76 16.03 -13.60
N LYS A 62 3.95 15.48 -13.90
CA LYS A 62 4.13 14.46 -14.95
C LYS A 62 3.32 13.21 -14.63
N ARG A 63 3.42 12.70 -13.40
CA ARG A 63 2.67 11.51 -12.94
C ARG A 63 1.17 11.75 -13.00
N TRP A 64 0.68 12.94 -12.65
CA TRP A 64 -0.73 13.31 -12.77
C TRP A 64 -1.23 13.22 -14.21
N ARG A 65 -0.45 13.76 -15.17
CA ARG A 65 -0.79 13.70 -16.59
C ARG A 65 -0.90 12.25 -17.07
N THR A 66 0.07 11.41 -16.72
CA THR A 66 0.03 9.96 -17.03
C THR A 66 -1.15 9.27 -16.35
N SER A 67 -1.44 9.58 -15.07
CA SER A 67 -2.55 8.92 -14.36
C SER A 67 -3.91 9.25 -14.96
N ARG A 68 -4.08 10.50 -15.41
CA ARG A 68 -5.31 10.95 -16.06
C ARG A 68 -5.53 10.29 -17.43
N LEU A 69 -4.45 9.88 -18.11
CA LEU A 69 -4.50 9.31 -19.46
C LEU A 69 -4.74 7.78 -19.51
N GLY A 70 -4.73 7.07 -18.39
CA GLY A 70 -4.98 5.62 -18.44
C GLY A 70 -4.91 4.85 -17.12
N TRP A 71 -4.66 5.51 -15.99
CA TRP A 71 -4.51 4.84 -14.68
C TRP A 71 -5.61 5.28 -13.70
N MET A 72 -6.85 5.42 -14.16
CA MET A 72 -7.98 5.40 -13.22
C MET A 72 -8.24 3.93 -12.90
N PRO A 73 -7.96 3.45 -11.67
CA PRO A 73 -8.28 2.08 -11.32
C PRO A 73 -9.79 1.88 -11.49
N ASN A 74 -10.19 1.06 -12.46
CA ASN A 74 -11.56 0.58 -12.59
C ASN A 74 -11.97 0.04 -11.20
N ARG A 75 -13.17 0.39 -10.71
CA ARG A 75 -13.70 -0.10 -9.42
C ARG A 75 -13.59 -1.63 -9.27
N ALA A 76 -13.57 -2.35 -10.40
CA ALA A 76 -13.32 -3.80 -10.47
C ALA A 76 -11.97 -4.22 -9.85
N SER A 77 -10.89 -3.46 -10.08
CA SER A 77 -9.53 -3.81 -9.62
C SER A 77 -9.35 -3.78 -8.09
N ARG A 78 -10.30 -3.18 -7.35
CA ARG A 78 -10.22 -3.07 -5.89
C ARG A 78 -10.61 -4.37 -5.17
N ARG A 79 -11.58 -5.11 -5.71
CA ARG A 79 -11.95 -6.44 -5.17
C ARG A 79 -10.88 -7.48 -5.49
N GLU A 80 -10.27 -7.38 -6.68
CA GLU A 80 -9.25 -8.32 -7.13
C GLU A 80 -7.93 -8.22 -6.33
N ARG A 81 -7.56 -7.01 -5.88
CA ARG A 81 -6.39 -6.83 -4.99
C ARG A 81 -6.62 -7.25 -3.54
N GLN A 82 -7.88 -7.34 -3.08
CA GLN A 82 -8.19 -7.86 -1.75
C GLN A 82 -7.99 -9.38 -1.64
N GLY A 83 -7.76 -10.08 -2.76
CA GLY A 83 -7.34 -11.48 -2.80
C GLY A 83 -5.83 -11.72 -2.80
N VAL A 84 -4.99 -10.67 -2.79
CA VAL A 84 -3.52 -10.84 -2.76
C VAL A 84 -3.08 -11.06 -1.31
N THR A 85 -3.02 -12.32 -0.88
CA THR A 85 -2.32 -12.69 0.36
C THR A 85 -0.83 -12.38 0.19
N PRO A 86 -0.17 -11.71 1.15
CA PRO A 86 1.28 -11.54 1.10
C PRO A 86 1.97 -12.92 1.15
N PRO A 87 3.20 -13.08 0.62
CA PRO A 87 3.92 -14.34 0.71
C PRO A 87 4.12 -14.67 2.19
N ARG A 88 3.37 -15.65 2.69
CA ARG A 88 3.52 -16.16 4.04
C ARG A 88 4.71 -17.10 4.09
N SER A 89 5.88 -16.54 4.36
CA SER A 89 6.91 -17.27 5.09
C SER A 89 6.28 -17.83 6.38
N LEU A 90 6.54 -19.11 6.67
CA LEU A 90 6.12 -19.91 7.85
C LEU A 90 4.73 -20.58 7.85
N SER A 91 3.71 -20.16 7.11
CA SER A 91 2.38 -20.84 7.22
C SER A 91 2.27 -22.15 6.42
N VAL A 92 3.01 -22.31 5.32
CA VAL A 92 2.96 -23.54 4.50
C VAL A 92 3.62 -24.72 5.22
N LEU A 93 4.69 -24.45 5.97
CA LEU A 93 5.38 -25.45 6.79
C LEU A 93 4.48 -25.99 7.90
N LEU A 94 3.69 -25.14 8.56
CA LEU A 94 2.78 -25.56 9.62
C LEU A 94 1.64 -26.45 9.09
N SER A 95 1.12 -26.16 7.89
CA SER A 95 0.07 -26.97 7.26
C SER A 95 0.58 -28.35 6.82
N LEU A 96 1.81 -28.43 6.29
CA LEU A 96 2.44 -29.70 5.92
C LEU A 96 2.79 -30.56 7.15
N LEU A 97 3.26 -29.93 8.24
CA LEU A 97 3.51 -30.60 9.51
C LEU A 97 2.22 -31.14 10.14
N ALA A 98 1.14 -30.36 10.11
CA ALA A 98 -0.17 -30.82 10.59
C ALA A 98 -0.69 -32.02 9.79
N ALA A 99 -0.54 -31.99 8.46
CA ALA A 99 -0.94 -33.11 7.61
C ALA A 99 -0.12 -34.39 7.87
N LEU A 100 1.20 -34.26 8.09
CA LEU A 100 2.07 -35.41 8.43
C LEU A 100 1.79 -35.98 9.82
N LEU A 101 1.44 -35.14 10.80
CA LEU A 101 1.02 -35.57 12.13
C LEU A 101 -0.31 -36.34 12.09
N ILE A 102 -1.29 -35.88 11.31
CA ILE A 102 -2.58 -36.56 11.17
C ILE A 102 -2.41 -37.93 10.50
N SER A 103 -1.57 -38.04 9.47
CA SER A 103 -1.29 -39.32 8.81
C SER A 103 -0.59 -40.34 9.73
N SER A 104 0.28 -39.87 10.63
CA SER A 104 1.01 -40.75 11.57
C SER A 104 0.10 -41.27 12.68
N ILE A 105 -0.85 -40.45 13.17
CA ILE A 105 -1.82 -40.87 14.19
C ILE A 105 -2.86 -41.82 13.57
N LEU A 106 -3.32 -41.56 12.34
CA LEU A 106 -4.32 -42.40 11.69
C LEU A 106 -3.75 -43.74 11.18
N GLY A 107 -2.47 -43.78 10.81
CA GLY A 107 -1.76 -45.01 10.41
C GLY A 107 -1.50 -45.98 11.58
N THR A 108 -1.46 -45.48 12.83
CA THR A 108 -1.25 -46.31 14.01
C THR A 108 -2.54 -46.99 14.49
N VAL A 109 -3.71 -46.37 14.26
CA VAL A 109 -5.01 -46.90 14.74
C VAL A 109 -5.59 -48.01 13.84
N ILE A 110 -5.13 -48.16 12.60
CA ILE A 110 -5.63 -49.19 11.67
C ILE A 110 -4.78 -50.48 11.73
N GLY A 111 -3.70 -50.50 12.52
CA GLY A 111 -2.77 -51.64 12.65
C GLY A 111 -3.05 -52.64 13.78
N GLU A 112 -4.10 -52.44 14.59
CA GLU A 112 -4.36 -53.24 15.81
C GLU A 112 -5.72 -53.97 15.78
N SER A 113 -6.20 -54.32 14.59
CA SER A 113 -7.38 -55.17 14.41
C SER A 113 -7.22 -56.11 13.22
N ASN A 114 -6.19 -56.96 13.28
CA ASN A 114 -6.29 -58.30 12.74
C ASN A 114 -5.31 -59.22 13.48
N GLU A 115 -5.90 -60.17 14.20
CA GLU A 115 -5.31 -61.32 14.93
C GLU A 115 -4.78 -61.07 16.36
#